data_AF-A0A5M5M6R8-F1
#
_entry.id   AF-A0A5M5M6R8-F1
#
_cell.length_a   1.000
_cell.length_b   1.000
_cell.length_c   1.000
_cell.angle_alpha   90.00
_cell.angle_beta   90.00
_cell.angle_gamma   90.00
#
_symmetry.space_group_name_H-M   'P 1'
#
loop_
_entity.id
_entity.type
_entity.pdbx_description
1 polymer ?
#
loop_
_entity_poly.entity_id
_entity_poly.type
_entity_poly.pdbx_seq_one_letter_code
_entity_poly.pdbx_strand_id
1 'polypeptide(L)'
;MANLQFTQITSQDLYASEIVVNSNFNIHLDRVSGSEIRIYQKTGSETESMDERTAESRGFDPVFLPGYIQSDSGKVFDYDFDALVYPKVIRIESYTEVTSGILTEAE
;
A
#
# COMPACT_ATOMS: atom_id res chain seq x y z
N MET A 1 -9.05 1.93 -12.37
CA MET A 1 -8.43 3.01 -11.59
C MET A 1 -9.27 3.26 -10.34
N ALA A 2 -8.65 3.33 -9.17
CA ALA A 2 -9.30 3.50 -7.87
C ALA A 2 -8.53 4.49 -6.98
N ASN A 3 -9.25 5.28 -6.19
CA ASN A 3 -8.64 6.19 -5.21
C ASN A 3 -8.35 5.44 -3.92
N LEU A 4 -7.10 5.46 -3.49
CA LEU A 4 -6.67 4.88 -2.21
C LEU A 4 -7.08 5.80 -1.06
N GLN A 5 -7.79 5.26 -0.08
CA GLN A 5 -8.17 5.98 1.13
C GLN A 5 -7.17 5.66 2.24
N PHE A 6 -6.32 6.62 2.58
CA PHE A 6 -5.33 6.48 3.64
C PHE A 6 -5.93 6.92 4.98
N THR A 7 -5.79 6.06 5.99
CA THR A 7 -6.18 6.34 7.37
C THR A 7 -4.93 6.41 8.24
N GLN A 8 -4.82 7.44 9.08
CA GLN A 8 -3.71 7.55 10.02
C GLN A 8 -3.87 6.49 11.13
N ILE A 9 -2.83 5.69 11.34
CA ILE A 9 -2.70 4.72 12.42
C ILE A 9 -1.82 5.36 13.48
N THR A 10 -2.44 6.02 14.45
CA THR A 10 -1.70 6.88 15.40
C THR A 10 -0.73 6.11 16.29
N SER A 11 -1.04 4.87 16.64
CA SER A 11 -0.16 4.04 17.48
C SER A 11 1.12 3.59 16.78
N GLN A 12 1.15 3.64 15.45
CA GLN A 12 2.26 3.18 14.61
C GLN A 12 2.95 4.31 13.83
N ASP A 13 2.49 5.55 13.97
CA ASP A 13 3.01 6.74 13.28
C ASP A 13 3.09 6.57 11.75
N LEU A 14 2.01 6.04 11.16
CA LEU A 14 1.92 5.80 9.72
C LEU A 14 0.52 6.03 9.18
N TYR A 15 0.40 6.09 7.86
CA TYR A 15 -0.84 6.15 7.11
C TYR A 15 -1.01 4.86 6.33
N ALA A 16 -2.15 4.18 6.50
CA ALA A 16 -2.41 2.90 5.86
C ALA A 16 -3.62 2.96 4.92
N SER A 17 -3.53 2.27 3.78
CA SER A 17 -4.67 2.01 2.89
C SER A 17 -4.70 0.54 2.52
N GLU A 18 -5.91 0.02 2.31
CA GLU A 18 -6.14 -1.35 1.84
C GLU A 18 -7.09 -1.37 0.66
N ILE A 19 -6.81 -2.26 -0.29
CA ILE A 19 -7.59 -2.39 -1.51
C ILE A 19 -7.51 -3.81 -2.07
N VAL A 20 -8.60 -4.26 -2.69
CA VAL A 20 -8.63 -5.51 -3.46
C VAL A 20 -8.20 -5.24 -4.89
N VAL A 21 -7.30 -6.08 -5.40
CA VAL A 21 -6.84 -6.09 -6.80
C VAL A 21 -7.09 -7.46 -7.43
N ASN A 22 -7.38 -7.47 -8.72
CA ASN A 22 -7.78 -8.60 -9.55
C ASN A 22 -6.83 -8.84 -10.74
N SER A 23 -5.94 -7.90 -11.03
CA SER A 23 -4.89 -8.04 -12.04
C SER A 23 -3.63 -7.27 -11.62
N ASN A 24 -2.58 -7.33 -12.44
CA ASN A 24 -1.37 -6.51 -12.29
C ASN A 24 -1.76 -5.04 -12.17
N PHE A 25 -1.02 -4.26 -11.39
CA PHE A 25 -1.45 -2.90 -11.07
C PHE A 25 -0.27 -1.97 -10.85
N ASN A 26 -0.49 -0.69 -11.09
CA ASN A 26 0.40 0.41 -10.73
C ASN A 26 -0.16 1.14 -9.50
N ILE A 27 0.73 1.60 -8.63
CA ILE A 27 0.43 2.56 -7.56
C ILE A 27 1.15 3.87 -7.87
N HIS A 28 0.41 4.97 -7.79
CA HIS A 28 0.92 6.33 -7.78
C HIS A 28 0.53 7.02 -6.46
N LEU A 29 1.50 7.56 -5.72
CA LEU A 29 1.28 8.32 -4.49
C LEU A 29 1.94 9.70 -4.55
N ASP A 30 1.19 10.73 -4.15
CA ASP A 30 1.72 12.04 -3.77
C ASP A 30 1.74 12.17 -2.24
N ARG A 31 2.85 12.62 -1.68
CA ARG A 31 3.08 12.71 -0.23
C ARG A 31 3.70 14.04 0.17
N VAL A 32 3.49 14.43 1.43
CA VAL A 32 4.03 15.70 1.96
C VAL A 32 5.56 15.71 2.03
N SER A 33 6.19 14.56 2.27
CA SER A 33 7.64 14.36 2.31
C SER A 33 8.06 13.01 1.71
N GLY A 34 9.36 12.85 1.45
CA GLY A 34 9.93 11.51 1.29
C GLY A 34 10.01 10.82 2.66
N SER A 35 9.78 9.51 2.67
CA SER A 35 9.85 8.65 3.86
C SER A 35 9.70 7.19 3.42
N GLU A 36 9.77 6.28 4.38
CA GLU A 36 9.56 4.86 4.18
C GLU A 36 8.16 4.55 3.61
N ILE A 37 8.10 3.59 2.68
CA ILE A 37 6.86 2.95 2.23
C ILE A 37 6.99 1.45 2.43
N ARG A 38 5.95 0.83 2.99
CA ARG A 38 5.84 -0.63 3.06
C ARG A 38 4.61 -1.10 2.30
N ILE A 39 4.78 -2.21 1.60
CA ILE A 39 3.71 -2.85 0.85
C ILE A 39 3.56 -4.26 1.40
N TYR A 40 2.32 -4.66 1.63
CA TYR A 40 1.99 -6.00 2.06
C TYR A 40 0.86 -6.57 1.21
N GLN A 41 0.78 -7.89 1.16
CA GLN A 41 -0.24 -8.60 0.39
C GLN A 41 -0.84 -9.75 1.20
N LYS A 42 -2.09 -10.08 0.90
CA LYS A 42 -2.79 -11.25 1.43
C LYS A 42 -3.74 -11.78 0.36
N THR A 43 -3.86 -13.10 0.24
CA THR A 43 -4.87 -13.70 -0.64
C THR A 43 -6.27 -13.40 -0.10
N GLY A 44 -7.15 -12.87 -0.93
CA GLY A 44 -8.51 -12.52 -0.53
C GLY A 44 -9.18 -11.56 -1.49
N SER A 45 -10.50 -11.45 -1.36
CA SER A 45 -11.36 -10.62 -2.19
C SER A 45 -12.10 -9.53 -1.41
N GLU A 46 -11.75 -9.33 -0.13
CA GLU A 46 -12.44 -8.41 0.78
C GLU A 46 -11.45 -7.70 1.69
N THR A 47 -11.70 -6.41 1.95
CA THR A 47 -10.99 -5.62 2.97
C THR A 47 -11.77 -5.63 4.28
N GLU A 48 -11.08 -5.46 5.41
CA GLU A 48 -11.73 -5.13 6.68
C GLU A 48 -11.62 -3.61 6.92
N SER A 49 -12.44 -3.07 7.83
CA SER A 49 -12.27 -1.69 8.28
C SER A 49 -10.88 -1.49 8.88
N MET A 50 -10.23 -0.37 8.54
CA MET A 50 -8.91 -0.05 9.06
C MET A 50 -8.95 0.12 10.59
N ASP A 51 -7.99 -0.48 11.29
CA ASP A 51 -7.82 -0.41 12.74
C ASP A 51 -6.34 -0.38 13.13
N GLU A 52 -6.05 -0.31 14.43
CA GLU A 52 -4.70 -0.14 14.97
C GLU A 52 -3.79 -1.39 14.89
N ARG A 53 -4.27 -2.51 14.33
CA ARG A 53 -3.47 -3.73 14.21
C ARG A 53 -2.38 -3.55 13.14
N THR A 54 -1.25 -4.21 13.34
CA THR A 54 -0.17 -4.29 12.35
C THR A 54 -0.59 -5.13 11.14
N ALA A 55 0.07 -4.93 9.99
CA ALA A 55 -0.13 -5.78 8.81
C ALA A 55 0.01 -7.28 9.12
N GLU A 56 1.05 -7.66 9.88
CA GLU A 56 1.32 -9.05 10.28
C GLU A 56 0.18 -9.65 11.11
N SER A 57 -0.32 -8.92 12.10
CA SER A 57 -1.43 -9.41 12.95
C SER A 57 -2.76 -9.50 12.21
N ARG A 58 -2.89 -8.86 11.05
CA ARG A 58 -4.01 -9.01 10.10
C ARG A 58 -3.75 -10.08 9.03
N GLY A 59 -2.61 -10.76 9.10
CA GLY A 59 -2.23 -11.90 8.26
C GLY A 59 -1.71 -11.50 6.88
N PHE A 60 -1.14 -10.30 6.76
CA PHE A 60 -0.47 -9.88 5.52
C PHE A 60 1.00 -10.31 5.49
N ASP A 61 1.45 -10.73 4.31
CA ASP A 61 2.84 -11.01 4.00
C ASP A 61 3.53 -9.77 3.39
N PRO A 62 4.79 -9.48 3.74
CA PRO A 62 5.52 -8.35 3.16
C PRO A 62 5.81 -8.55 1.67
N VAL A 63 5.71 -7.46 0.91
CA VAL A 63 6.21 -7.35 -0.46
C VAL A 63 7.53 -6.59 -0.42
N PHE A 64 8.62 -7.28 -0.76
CA PHE A 64 9.95 -6.69 -0.75
C PHE A 64 10.19 -5.88 -2.03
N LEU A 65 10.23 -4.56 -1.89
CA LEU A 65 10.70 -3.65 -2.93
C LEU A 65 12.24 -3.55 -2.86
N PRO A 66 12.91 -3.08 -3.92
CA PRO A 66 14.33 -2.72 -3.83
C PRO A 66 14.59 -1.78 -2.65
N GLY A 67 15.56 -2.12 -1.79
CA GLY A 67 15.73 -1.48 -0.48
C GLY A 67 15.90 0.04 -0.52
N TYR A 68 16.50 0.58 -1.57
CA TYR A 68 16.66 2.04 -1.75
C TYR A 68 15.33 2.77 -1.99
N ILE A 69 14.32 2.09 -2.55
CA ILE A 69 12.98 2.64 -2.76
C ILE A 69 12.19 2.58 -1.43
N GLN A 70 12.39 1.51 -0.67
CA GLN A 70 11.67 1.28 0.58
C GLN A 70 12.05 2.28 1.66
N SER A 71 13.35 2.54 1.87
CA SER A 71 13.82 3.35 3.00
C SER A 71 13.59 4.86 2.87
N ASP A 72 13.62 5.38 1.64
CA ASP A 72 13.45 6.81 1.36
C ASP A 72 12.86 6.98 -0.05
N SER A 73 11.61 6.58 -0.20
CA SER A 73 10.88 6.92 -1.41
C SER A 73 10.66 8.43 -1.41
N GLY A 74 10.80 9.09 -2.56
CA GLY A 74 10.58 10.53 -2.68
C GLY A 74 9.12 10.93 -2.39
N LYS A 75 8.82 12.22 -2.50
CA LYS A 75 7.45 12.73 -2.35
C LYS A 75 6.45 12.11 -3.33
N VAL A 76 6.95 11.68 -4.48
CA VAL A 76 6.19 10.92 -5.48
C VAL A 76 6.71 9.49 -5.47
N PHE A 77 5.80 8.53 -5.38
CA PHE A 77 6.11 7.11 -5.50
C PHE A 77 5.25 6.49 -6.59
N ASP A 78 5.93 5.94 -7.60
CA ASP A 78 5.34 5.22 -8.72
C ASP A 78 5.95 3.82 -8.77
N TYR A 79 5.10 2.80 -8.76
CA TYR A 79 5.60 1.42 -8.83
C TYR A 79 4.60 0.47 -9.47
N ASP A 80 5.09 -0.32 -10.42
CA ASP A 80 4.34 -1.37 -11.09
C ASP A 80 4.49 -2.70 -10.33
N PHE A 81 3.37 -3.35 -10.07
CA PHE A 81 3.28 -4.62 -9.38
C PHE A 81 2.74 -5.70 -10.31
N ASP A 82 3.47 -6.80 -10.36
CA ASP A 82 3.07 -8.03 -11.03
C ASP A 82 3.00 -9.13 -9.97
N ALA A 83 1.88 -9.85 -9.92
CA ALA A 83 1.70 -10.97 -9.01
C ALA A 83 1.11 -12.19 -9.73
N LEU A 84 1.49 -13.38 -9.25
CA LEU A 84 1.15 -14.64 -9.92
C LEU A 84 -0.30 -15.12 -9.69
N VAL A 85 -0.99 -14.60 -8.66
CA VAL A 85 -2.32 -15.11 -8.25
C VAL A 85 -3.20 -13.97 -7.74
N TYR A 86 -4.38 -13.82 -8.34
CA TYR A 86 -5.42 -12.86 -7.99
C TYR A 86 -6.72 -13.58 -7.57
N PRO A 87 -7.63 -12.93 -6.82
CA PRO A 87 -7.51 -11.59 -6.24
C PRO A 87 -6.56 -11.53 -5.04
N LYS A 88 -6.05 -10.33 -4.75
CA LYS A 88 -5.26 -10.03 -3.56
C LYS A 88 -5.81 -8.82 -2.85
N VAL A 89 -5.64 -8.77 -1.54
CA VAL A 89 -5.72 -7.56 -0.76
C VAL A 89 -4.31 -6.99 -0.63
N ILE A 90 -4.12 -5.75 -1.04
CA ILE A 90 -2.88 -5.01 -0.90
C ILE A 90 -3.04 -4.01 0.24
N ARG A 91 -2.07 -3.99 1.16
CA ARG A 91 -1.95 -2.97 2.19
C ARG A 91 -0.73 -2.11 1.89
N ILE A 92 -0.92 -0.80 1.91
CA ILE A 92 0.11 0.20 1.66
C ILE A 92 0.25 1.01 2.94
N GLU A 93 1.47 1.09 3.47
CA GLU A 93 1.81 1.91 4.63
C GLU A 93 2.81 2.98 4.22
N SER A 94 2.52 4.23 4.56
CA SER A 94 3.39 5.39 4.34
C SER A 94 3.70 6.05 5.67
N TYR A 95 4.99 6.25 5.97
CA TYR A 95 5.48 6.93 7.18
C TYR A 95 5.47 8.46 7.05
N THR A 96 4.53 8.96 6.27
CA THR A 96 4.28 10.38 6.01
C THR A 96 2.91 10.50 5.35
N GLU A 97 2.27 11.66 5.50
CA GLU A 97 0.93 11.91 4.99
C GLU A 97 0.87 11.78 3.46
N VAL A 98 -0.11 11.03 2.98
CA VAL A 98 -0.40 10.85 1.56
C VAL A 98 -1.51 11.82 1.16
N THR A 99 -1.20 12.74 0.26
CA THR A 99 -2.14 13.76 -0.23
C THR A 99 -2.98 13.27 -1.42
N SER A 100 -2.46 12.31 -2.19
CA SER A 100 -3.17 11.64 -3.27
C SER A 100 -2.64 10.22 -3.42
N GLY A 101 -3.52 9.26 -3.66
CA GLY A 101 -3.15 7.87 -3.91
C GLY A 101 -4.07 7.25 -4.94
N ILE A 102 -3.50 6.74 -6.02
CA ILE A 102 -4.22 6.16 -7.15
C ILE A 102 -3.66 4.76 -7.41
N LEU A 103 -4.56 3.79 -7.57
CA LEU A 103 -4.23 2.46 -8.06
C LEU A 103 -4.84 2.24 -9.43
N THR A 104 -4.05 1.74 -10.39
CA THR A 104 -4.52 1.41 -11.74
C THR A 104 -4.23 -0.04 -12.05
N GLU A 105 -5.29 -0.84 -12.18
CA GLU A 105 -5.20 -2.23 -12.62
C GLU A 105 -5.02 -2.32 -14.14
N ALA A 106 -4.28 -3.32 -14.59
CA ALA A 106 -4.12 -3.71 -15.98
C ALA A 106 -5.43 -4.32 -16.50
N GLU A 107 -5.74 -4.05 -17.77
CA GLU A 107 -6.91 -4.59 -18.48
C GLU A 107 -6.76 -6.06 -18.88
#